data_AF-A0A4Q9L4Y6-F1
#
_entry.id   AF-A0A4Q9L4Y6-F1
#
_cell.length_a   1.000
_cell.length_b   1.000
_cell.length_c   1.000
_cell.angle_alpha   90.00
_cell.angle_beta   90.00
_cell.angle_gamma   90.00
#
_symmetry.space_group_name_H-M   'P 1'
#
loop_
_entity.id
_entity.type
_entity.pdbx_description
1 polymer ?
#
loop_
_entity_poly.entity_id
_entity_poly.type
_entity_poly.pdbx_seq_one_letter_code
_entity_poly.pdbx_strand_id
1 'polypeptide(L)'
;FISEKIVAKVLKNQNGFDEIFELDKNISNFQNKPEDPNFPHVFIELLCNETDVIFIKTLYEFLIEKTKEEYHNYISAVLCLKALCLGEEILNKKNISRIIIEFLFLVDVLKTESRKNENIEILKKYRKERIDSFKQIFDQKKIDYVKKEDGNYLNCNKVPKTTVLIEIYCFVEFFSNDSFKTFLDNQINEKMTKEKNKIFANNSKIKESYFKYIFENELSTLTSEDRKLRFCPPESANPDPESKK
;
A
#
# COMPACT_ATOMS: atom_id res chain seq x y z
N PHE A 1 15.53 6.77 -23.11
CA PHE A 1 14.41 7.72 -23.16
C PHE A 1 13.13 6.89 -23.05
N ILE A 2 12.21 7.22 -22.13
CA ILE A 2 10.92 6.52 -22.02
C ILE A 2 9.98 7.15 -23.05
N SER A 3 9.27 6.35 -23.84
CA SER A 3 8.33 6.87 -24.84
C SER A 3 7.08 7.45 -24.17
N GLU A 4 6.67 8.63 -24.61
CA GLU A 4 5.39 9.26 -24.23
C GLU A 4 4.20 8.29 -24.34
N LYS A 5 4.18 7.45 -25.39
CA LYS A 5 3.14 6.44 -25.60
C LYS A 5 3.00 5.45 -24.45
N ILE A 6 4.08 5.17 -23.71
CA ILE A 6 4.04 4.27 -22.56
C ILE A 6 3.42 5.00 -21.37
N VAL A 7 3.84 6.24 -21.11
CA VAL A 7 3.30 7.08 -20.04
C VAL A 7 1.80 7.38 -20.25
N ALA A 8 1.41 7.66 -21.49
CA ALA A 8 0.02 7.93 -21.88
C ALA A 8 -0.96 6.79 -21.56
N LYS A 9 -0.49 5.54 -21.44
CA LYS A 9 -1.36 4.42 -21.03
C LYS A 9 -1.88 4.57 -19.60
N VAL A 10 -1.08 5.19 -18.73
CA VAL A 10 -1.33 5.33 -17.30
C VAL A 10 -2.19 6.57 -17.01
N LEU A 11 -2.01 7.63 -17.79
CA LEU A 11 -2.68 8.92 -17.65
C LEU A 11 -4.18 8.85 -18.04
N LYS A 12 -5.02 9.66 -17.37
CA LYS A 12 -6.47 9.77 -17.69
C LYS A 12 -6.71 10.46 -19.03
N ASN A 13 -5.99 11.56 -19.28
CA ASN A 13 -6.18 12.43 -20.44
C ASN A 13 -4.93 12.46 -21.32
N GLN A 14 -5.10 12.67 -22.62
CA GLN A 14 -3.97 12.81 -23.56
C GLN A 14 -3.07 14.00 -23.20
N ASN A 15 -3.65 15.11 -22.73
CA ASN A 15 -2.91 16.29 -22.24
C ASN A 15 -2.21 16.05 -20.89
N GLY A 16 -2.46 14.92 -20.22
CA GLY A 16 -1.87 14.63 -18.91
C GLY A 16 -0.35 14.51 -18.95
N PHE A 17 0.26 14.32 -20.13
CA PHE A 17 1.72 14.27 -20.26
C PHE A 17 2.35 15.65 -20.12
N ASP A 18 1.75 16.68 -20.72
CA ASP A 18 2.23 18.06 -20.59
C ASP A 18 2.04 18.57 -19.15
N GLU A 19 0.95 18.17 -18.50
CA GLU A 19 0.67 18.52 -17.10
C GLU A 19 1.73 17.99 -16.10
N ILE A 20 2.51 16.96 -16.47
CA ILE A 20 3.63 16.46 -15.64
C ILE A 20 4.73 17.53 -15.50
N PHE A 21 4.93 18.36 -16.51
CA PHE A 21 5.94 19.43 -16.50
C PHE A 21 5.47 20.66 -15.71
N GLU A 22 4.19 20.70 -15.35
CA GLU A 22 3.58 21.79 -14.61
C GLU A 22 3.43 21.48 -13.11
N LEU A 23 3.93 20.33 -12.62
CA LEU A 23 3.84 19.97 -11.19
C LEU A 23 4.50 21.02 -10.29
N ASP A 24 5.71 21.47 -10.63
CA ASP A 24 6.45 22.43 -9.80
C ASP A 24 5.69 23.74 -9.61
N LYS A 25 4.85 24.13 -10.59
CA LYS A 25 4.01 25.33 -10.51
C LYS A 25 2.71 25.10 -9.74
N ASN A 26 2.27 23.85 -9.61
CA ASN A 26 0.97 23.46 -9.04
C ASN A 26 1.08 22.67 -7.73
N ILE A 27 2.30 22.44 -7.22
CA ILE A 27 2.54 21.56 -6.07
C ILE A 27 1.76 21.99 -4.82
N SER A 28 1.56 23.31 -4.64
CA SER A 28 0.75 23.88 -3.57
C SER A 28 -0.73 23.44 -3.59
N ASN A 29 -1.26 23.07 -4.77
CA ASN A 29 -2.65 22.62 -4.93
C ASN A 29 -2.86 21.20 -4.37
N PHE A 30 -1.76 20.48 -4.11
CA PHE A 30 -1.72 19.13 -3.56
C PHE A 30 -1.16 19.12 -2.13
N GLN A 31 -1.09 20.30 -1.51
CA GLN A 31 -0.79 20.42 -0.09
C GLN A 31 -2.11 20.57 0.68
N ASN A 32 -2.19 19.96 1.87
CA ASN A 32 -3.32 20.05 2.78
C ASN A 32 -4.64 19.39 2.32
N LYS A 33 -4.62 18.47 1.34
CA LYS A 33 -5.79 17.64 1.06
C LYS A 33 -6.02 16.63 2.21
N PRO A 34 -7.29 16.24 2.48
CA PRO A 34 -7.59 15.14 3.39
C PRO A 34 -6.81 13.90 2.98
N GLU A 35 -6.29 13.17 3.96
CA GLU A 35 -5.50 11.97 3.69
C GLU A 35 -6.36 10.89 3.02
N ASP A 36 -5.93 10.46 1.84
CA ASP A 36 -6.50 9.30 1.17
C ASP A 36 -6.20 8.04 2.01
N PRO A 37 -7.21 7.26 2.42
CA PRO A 37 -6.99 6.03 3.19
C PRO A 37 -6.13 4.98 2.47
N ASN A 38 -5.96 5.09 1.14
CA ASN A 38 -5.12 4.21 0.33
C ASN A 38 -3.65 4.68 0.25
N PHE A 39 -3.32 5.88 0.76
CA PHE A 39 -1.94 6.32 0.85
C PHE A 39 -1.18 5.38 1.81
N PRO A 40 -0.02 4.82 1.41
CA PRO A 40 0.70 3.83 2.22
C PRO A 40 1.51 4.48 3.36
N HIS A 41 0.87 5.33 4.16
CA HIS A 41 1.47 6.16 5.20
C HIS A 41 2.37 5.35 6.14
N VAL A 42 1.81 4.28 6.72
CA VAL A 42 2.50 3.39 7.67
C VAL A 42 3.80 2.84 7.09
N PHE A 43 3.83 2.58 5.78
CA PHE A 43 5.02 2.05 5.11
C PHE A 43 6.03 3.14 4.78
N ILE A 44 5.59 4.31 4.29
CA ILE A 44 6.49 5.41 3.93
C ILE A 44 7.19 5.96 5.18
N GLU A 45 6.49 6.07 6.31
CA GLU A 45 7.07 6.46 7.59
C GLU A 45 8.17 5.50 8.11
N LEU A 46 8.23 4.25 7.63
CA LEU A 46 9.34 3.36 7.98
C LEU A 46 10.62 3.75 7.25
N LEU A 47 10.49 4.35 6.06
CA LEU A 47 11.60 4.53 5.12
C LEU A 47 12.12 5.96 5.11
N CYS A 48 11.28 6.93 5.46
CA CYS A 48 11.49 8.35 5.21
C CYS A 48 11.28 9.19 6.48
N ASN A 49 11.92 10.35 6.53
CA ASN A 49 11.65 11.35 7.57
C ASN A 49 10.31 12.07 7.30
N GLU A 50 9.86 12.91 8.25
CA GLU A 50 8.57 13.59 8.16
C GLU A 50 8.45 14.52 6.93
N THR A 51 9.51 15.28 6.61
CA THR A 51 9.51 16.18 5.45
C THR A 51 9.37 15.40 4.14
N ASP A 52 10.10 14.29 4.01
CA ASP A 52 10.02 13.39 2.87
C ASP A 52 8.63 12.74 2.77
N VAL A 53 8.01 12.34 3.89
CA VAL A 53 6.65 11.78 3.92
C VAL A 53 5.63 12.80 3.36
N ILE A 54 5.73 14.07 3.77
CA ILE A 54 4.85 15.14 3.29
C ILE A 54 5.01 15.30 1.77
N PHE A 55 6.24 15.35 1.27
CA PHE A 55 6.49 15.45 -0.16
C PHE A 55 5.94 14.24 -0.93
N ILE A 56 6.22 13.02 -0.45
CA ILE A 56 5.76 11.77 -1.08
C ILE A 56 4.23 11.73 -1.11
N LYS A 57 3.55 12.24 -0.08
CA LYS A 57 2.09 12.37 -0.06
C LYS A 57 1.60 13.33 -1.14
N THR A 58 2.21 14.51 -1.26
CA THR A 58 1.87 15.47 -2.32
C THR A 58 2.07 14.89 -3.72
N LEU A 59 3.16 14.15 -3.93
CA LEU A 59 3.41 13.43 -5.18
C LEU A 59 2.34 12.35 -5.44
N TYR A 60 1.97 11.57 -4.42
CA TYR A 60 0.90 10.58 -4.52
C TYR A 60 -0.42 11.21 -4.95
N GLU A 61 -0.83 12.30 -4.30
CA GLU A 61 -2.08 13.01 -4.61
C GLU A 61 -2.11 13.54 -6.05
N PHE A 62 -0.97 14.06 -6.53
CA PHE A 62 -0.83 14.44 -7.93
C PHE A 62 -1.00 13.23 -8.86
N LEU A 63 -0.30 12.14 -8.58
CA LEU A 63 -0.32 10.94 -9.43
C LEU A 63 -1.74 10.34 -9.50
N ILE A 64 -2.46 10.18 -8.39
CA ILE A 64 -3.82 9.62 -8.41
C ILE A 64 -4.81 10.53 -9.16
N GLU A 65 -4.62 11.86 -9.08
CA GLU A 65 -5.46 12.81 -9.80
C GLU A 65 -5.27 12.64 -11.32
N LYS A 66 -4.03 12.49 -11.79
CA LYS A 66 -3.70 12.45 -13.22
C LYS A 66 -3.80 11.06 -13.86
N THR A 67 -3.82 9.99 -13.08
CA THR A 67 -3.77 8.60 -13.59
C THR A 67 -5.09 7.86 -13.44
N LYS A 68 -5.32 6.86 -14.30
CA LYS A 68 -6.54 6.04 -14.27
C LYS A 68 -6.59 5.22 -12.99
N GLU A 69 -7.78 5.03 -12.43
CA GLU A 69 -8.03 4.34 -11.16
C GLU A 69 -7.43 2.93 -11.10
N GLU A 70 -7.45 2.20 -12.22
CA GLU A 70 -6.84 0.88 -12.34
C GLU A 70 -5.31 0.83 -12.14
N TYR A 71 -4.65 1.98 -12.00
CA TYR A 71 -3.22 2.08 -11.66
C TYR A 71 -2.95 2.51 -10.21
N HIS A 72 -3.95 2.96 -9.44
CA HIS A 72 -3.74 3.61 -8.14
C HIS A 72 -3.03 2.70 -7.12
N ASN A 73 -3.43 1.43 -7.02
CA ASN A 73 -2.75 0.47 -6.13
C ASN A 73 -1.27 0.26 -6.50
N TYR A 74 -0.94 0.31 -7.79
CA TYR A 74 0.42 0.16 -8.27
C TYR A 74 1.26 1.43 -8.03
N ILE A 75 0.63 2.60 -8.05
CA ILE A 75 1.29 3.87 -7.66
C ILE A 75 1.76 3.79 -6.22
N SER A 76 0.90 3.38 -5.29
CA SER A 76 1.27 3.20 -3.89
C SER A 76 2.46 2.23 -3.74
N ALA A 77 2.45 1.11 -4.45
CA ALA A 77 3.54 0.13 -4.41
C ALA A 77 4.87 0.68 -4.96
N VAL A 78 4.85 1.38 -6.10
CA VAL A 78 6.05 1.99 -6.67
C VAL A 78 6.60 3.09 -5.76
N LEU A 79 5.75 3.90 -5.12
CA LEU A 79 6.17 4.88 -4.11
C LEU A 79 6.92 4.21 -2.97
N CYS A 80 6.41 3.11 -2.42
CA CYS A 80 7.11 2.39 -1.36
C CYS A 80 8.43 1.76 -1.82
N LEU A 81 8.48 1.17 -3.01
CA LEU A 81 9.70 0.61 -3.59
C LEU A 81 10.78 1.66 -3.89
N LYS A 82 10.37 2.91 -4.12
CA LYS A 82 11.25 4.01 -4.51
C LYS A 82 11.35 5.12 -3.46
N ALA A 83 10.75 4.95 -2.27
CA ALA A 83 10.67 6.00 -1.25
C ALA A 83 12.04 6.58 -0.88
N LEU A 84 13.06 5.72 -0.73
CA LEU A 84 14.43 6.14 -0.44
C LEU A 84 15.08 6.98 -1.57
N CYS A 85 14.56 6.87 -2.79
CA CYS A 85 15.00 7.66 -3.94
C CYS A 85 14.23 8.98 -4.08
N LEU A 86 13.22 9.22 -3.23
CA LEU A 86 12.34 10.39 -3.23
C LEU A 86 12.67 11.39 -2.10
N GLY A 87 13.79 11.25 -1.40
CA GLY A 87 14.19 12.21 -0.37
C GLY A 87 14.48 13.60 -0.93
N GLU A 88 14.21 14.64 -0.15
CA GLU A 88 14.28 16.07 -0.50
C GLU A 88 15.62 16.46 -1.16
N GLU A 89 16.75 15.93 -0.68
CA GLU A 89 18.09 16.18 -1.25
C GLU A 89 18.27 15.61 -2.67
N ILE A 90 17.56 14.53 -3.01
CA ILE A 90 17.62 13.85 -4.32
C ILE A 90 16.73 14.59 -5.33
N LEU A 91 15.61 15.16 -4.87
CA LEU A 91 14.68 15.94 -5.68
C LEU A 91 15.24 17.33 -6.01
N ASN A 92 15.89 17.99 -5.05
CA ASN A 92 16.55 19.28 -5.29
C ASN A 92 17.68 19.21 -6.35
N LYS A 93 18.17 18.01 -6.67
CA LYS A 93 19.20 17.76 -7.70
C LYS A 93 18.66 17.17 -9.00
N LYS A 94 17.41 16.73 -9.05
CA LYS A 94 16.82 16.02 -10.21
C LYS A 94 15.58 16.74 -10.73
N ASN A 95 15.37 16.70 -12.04
CA ASN A 95 14.14 17.20 -12.64
C ASN A 95 12.94 16.34 -12.18
N ILE A 96 12.00 16.94 -11.43
CA ILE A 96 10.82 16.27 -10.86
C ILE A 96 9.97 15.60 -11.95
N SER A 97 9.82 16.22 -13.12
CA SER A 97 9.10 15.63 -14.25
C SER A 97 9.75 14.33 -14.74
N ARG A 98 11.08 14.22 -14.70
CA ARG A 98 11.78 12.98 -15.02
C ARG A 98 11.46 11.87 -14.02
N ILE A 99 11.38 12.21 -12.73
CA ILE A 99 11.01 11.26 -11.68
C ILE A 99 9.58 10.77 -11.92
N ILE A 100 8.63 11.67 -12.19
CA ILE A 100 7.24 11.30 -12.50
C ILE A 100 7.16 10.37 -13.71
N ILE A 101 7.89 10.67 -14.79
CA ILE A 101 7.92 9.82 -15.99
C ILE A 101 8.49 8.42 -15.66
N GLU A 102 9.57 8.33 -14.88
CA GLU A 102 10.12 7.05 -14.42
C GLU A 102 9.10 6.30 -13.55
N PHE A 103 8.40 7.00 -12.67
CA PHE A 103 7.36 6.44 -11.82
C PHE A 103 6.21 5.85 -12.62
N LEU A 104 5.64 6.62 -13.55
CA LEU A 104 4.53 6.16 -14.39
C LEU A 104 4.94 4.96 -15.25
N PHE A 105 6.18 4.95 -15.75
CA PHE A 105 6.72 3.77 -16.42
C PHE A 105 6.78 2.54 -15.51
N LEU A 106 7.32 2.67 -14.30
CA LEU A 106 7.42 1.57 -13.35
C LEU A 106 6.04 1.07 -12.89
N VAL A 107 5.06 1.96 -12.80
CA VAL A 107 3.67 1.62 -12.49
C VAL A 107 3.06 0.73 -13.58
N ASP A 108 3.27 1.06 -14.87
CA ASP A 108 2.83 0.22 -15.99
C ASP A 108 3.53 -1.15 -16.01
N VAL A 109 4.84 -1.15 -15.74
CA VAL A 109 5.64 -2.39 -15.63
C VAL A 109 5.12 -3.25 -14.48
N LEU A 110 4.94 -2.69 -13.28
CA LEU A 110 4.47 -3.43 -12.11
C LEU A 110 3.08 -4.04 -12.34
N LYS A 111 2.16 -3.26 -12.92
CA LYS A 111 0.83 -3.74 -13.29
C LYS A 111 0.91 -4.90 -14.29
N THR A 112 1.74 -4.76 -15.32
CA THR A 112 1.90 -5.78 -16.37
C THR A 112 2.50 -7.06 -15.80
N GLU A 113 3.58 -6.96 -15.04
CA GLU A 113 4.28 -8.11 -14.47
C GLU A 113 3.43 -8.83 -13.41
N SER A 114 2.73 -8.09 -12.54
CA SER A 114 1.86 -8.69 -11.52
C SER A 114 0.67 -9.47 -12.08
N ARG A 115 0.29 -9.21 -13.35
CA ARG A 115 -0.84 -9.87 -14.04
C ARG A 115 -0.43 -11.11 -14.83
N LYS A 116 0.86 -11.49 -14.83
CA LYS A 116 1.29 -12.79 -15.37
C LYS A 116 0.78 -13.92 -14.47
N ASN A 117 0.22 -14.97 -15.05
CA ASN A 117 -0.43 -16.06 -14.30
C ASN A 117 0.46 -16.65 -13.19
N GLU A 118 1.75 -16.85 -13.47
CA GLU A 118 2.73 -17.34 -12.49
C GLU A 118 2.90 -16.39 -11.29
N ASN A 119 2.90 -15.08 -11.52
CA ASN A 119 3.07 -14.06 -10.48
C ASN A 119 1.80 -13.87 -9.66
N ILE A 120 0.62 -13.97 -10.30
CA ILE A 120 -0.68 -13.87 -9.63
C ILE A 120 -0.78 -14.91 -8.50
N GLU A 121 -0.40 -16.16 -8.77
CA GLU A 121 -0.51 -17.23 -7.76
C GLU A 121 0.48 -17.04 -6.60
N ILE A 122 1.68 -16.53 -6.88
CA ILE A 122 2.66 -16.21 -5.83
C ILE A 122 2.16 -15.06 -4.95
N LEU A 123 1.66 -13.97 -5.55
CA LEU A 123 1.13 -12.83 -4.81
C LEU A 123 -0.09 -13.21 -3.96
N LYS A 124 -1.01 -14.05 -4.50
CA LYS A 124 -2.13 -14.61 -3.74
C LYS A 124 -1.66 -15.43 -2.54
N LYS A 125 -0.61 -16.24 -2.72
CA LYS A 125 -0.03 -17.04 -1.63
C LYS A 125 0.53 -16.15 -0.53
N TYR A 126 1.33 -15.14 -0.86
CA TYR A 126 1.85 -14.18 0.13
C TYR A 126 0.74 -13.46 0.90
N ARG A 127 -0.29 -12.98 0.18
CA ARG A 127 -1.44 -12.33 0.81
C ARG A 127 -2.17 -13.27 1.77
N LYS A 128 -2.43 -14.51 1.33
CA LYS A 128 -3.09 -15.54 2.15
C LYS A 128 -2.32 -15.84 3.42
N GLU A 129 -1.01 -16.09 3.31
CA GLU A 129 -0.14 -16.37 4.46
C GLU A 129 -0.20 -15.24 5.51
N ARG A 130 -0.27 -13.98 5.06
CA ARG A 130 -0.43 -12.83 5.96
C ARG A 130 -1.79 -12.78 6.63
N ILE A 131 -2.88 -12.97 5.88
CA ILE A 131 -4.23 -12.98 6.44
C ILE A 131 -4.41 -14.13 7.44
N ASP A 132 -3.88 -15.32 7.14
CA ASP A 132 -3.93 -16.46 8.05
C ASP A 132 -3.16 -16.17 9.34
N SER A 133 -2.04 -15.44 9.28
CA SER A 133 -1.31 -15.00 10.48
C SER A 133 -2.13 -14.05 11.36
N PHE A 134 -3.04 -13.27 10.80
CA PHE A 134 -3.93 -12.38 11.56
C PHE A 134 -5.10 -13.11 12.21
N LYS A 135 -5.65 -14.14 11.54
CA LYS A 135 -6.68 -15.00 12.15
C LYS A 135 -6.18 -15.67 13.43
N GLN A 136 -4.89 -16.05 13.48
CA GLN A 136 -4.29 -16.59 14.69
C GLN A 136 -4.39 -15.65 15.90
N ILE A 137 -4.44 -14.32 15.68
CA ILE A 137 -4.62 -13.35 16.77
C ILE A 137 -6.02 -13.50 17.39
N PHE A 138 -7.04 -13.72 16.55
CA PHE A 138 -8.41 -13.93 17.01
C PHE A 138 -8.53 -15.22 17.81
N ASP A 139 -7.91 -16.31 17.31
CA ASP A 139 -7.87 -17.59 18.02
C ASP A 139 -7.14 -17.43 19.38
N GLN A 140 -6.01 -16.73 19.42
CA GLN A 140 -5.24 -16.48 20.65
C GLN A 140 -6.00 -15.62 21.66
N LYS A 141 -6.69 -14.59 21.19
CA LYS A 141 -7.46 -13.66 22.04
C LYS A 141 -8.89 -14.13 22.31
N LYS A 142 -9.29 -15.29 21.81
CA LYS A 142 -10.65 -15.84 21.89
C LYS A 142 -11.71 -14.83 21.42
N ILE A 143 -11.40 -14.12 20.32
CA ILE A 143 -12.33 -13.20 19.68
C ILE A 143 -13.14 -14.00 18.68
N ASP A 144 -14.46 -14.05 18.88
CA ASP A 144 -15.36 -14.66 17.90
C ASP A 144 -15.31 -13.90 16.58
N TYR A 145 -15.25 -14.64 15.47
CA TYR A 145 -15.36 -14.09 14.13
C TYR A 145 -16.02 -15.10 13.19
N VAL A 146 -16.67 -14.58 12.16
CA VAL A 146 -17.35 -15.43 11.17
C VAL A 146 -16.29 -16.07 10.26
N LYS A 147 -16.26 -17.40 10.24
CA LYS A 147 -15.36 -18.19 9.38
C LYS A 147 -16.08 -18.52 8.07
N LYS A 148 -15.67 -17.92 6.95
CA LYS A 148 -16.09 -18.34 5.60
C LYS A 148 -14.99 -19.17 4.92
N GLU A 149 -15.38 -20.06 4.00
CA GLU A 149 -14.49 -20.99 3.30
C GLU A 149 -13.45 -20.27 2.42
N ASP A 150 -13.79 -19.10 1.89
CA ASP A 150 -12.95 -18.27 1.02
C ASP A 150 -12.04 -17.29 1.78
N GLY A 151 -11.68 -17.62 3.03
CA GLY A 151 -11.18 -16.73 4.10
C GLY A 151 -9.92 -15.88 3.85
N ASN A 152 -9.54 -15.61 2.61
CA ASN A 152 -8.50 -14.66 2.22
C ASN A 152 -9.04 -13.22 2.10
N TYR A 153 -10.28 -12.96 2.52
CA TYR A 153 -10.85 -11.63 2.53
C TYR A 153 -10.45 -10.87 3.81
N LEU A 154 -10.11 -9.59 3.65
CA LEU A 154 -9.88 -8.64 4.73
C LEU A 154 -10.66 -7.36 4.41
N ASN A 155 -11.53 -6.92 5.31
CA ASN A 155 -12.41 -5.78 5.07
C ASN A 155 -11.62 -4.45 5.09
N CYS A 156 -11.32 -3.91 3.91
CA CYS A 156 -10.56 -2.67 3.74
C CYS A 156 -11.22 -1.44 4.37
N ASN A 157 -12.55 -1.38 4.44
CA ASN A 157 -13.25 -0.25 5.06
C ASN A 157 -13.07 -0.19 6.58
N LYS A 158 -12.54 -1.28 7.16
CA LYS A 158 -12.53 -1.49 8.60
C LYS A 158 -11.12 -1.57 9.17
N VAL A 159 -10.17 -2.05 8.37
CA VAL A 159 -8.74 -2.08 8.67
C VAL A 159 -7.93 -1.57 7.47
N PRO A 160 -8.22 -0.32 7.00
CA PRO A 160 -7.64 0.20 5.76
C PRO A 160 -6.11 0.20 5.78
N LYS A 161 -5.49 0.60 6.90
CA LYS A 161 -4.02 0.66 6.99
C LYS A 161 -3.40 -0.73 6.87
N THR A 162 -3.99 -1.73 7.51
CA THR A 162 -3.56 -3.12 7.45
C THR A 162 -3.71 -3.67 6.03
N THR A 163 -4.83 -3.39 5.36
CA THR A 163 -5.05 -3.86 3.99
C THR A 163 -4.01 -3.26 3.04
N VAL A 164 -3.81 -1.94 3.07
CA VAL A 164 -2.80 -1.27 2.24
C VAL A 164 -1.41 -1.83 2.54
N LEU A 165 -1.07 -2.01 3.83
CA LEU A 165 0.21 -2.56 4.26
C LEU A 165 0.48 -3.96 3.69
N ILE A 166 -0.51 -4.86 3.70
CA ILE A 166 -0.36 -6.21 3.12
C ILE A 166 -0.14 -6.13 1.61
N GLU A 167 -0.93 -5.33 0.90
CA GLU A 167 -0.82 -5.22 -0.56
C GLU A 167 0.56 -4.69 -0.97
N ILE A 168 1.02 -3.62 -0.33
CA ILE A 168 2.38 -3.09 -0.52
C ILE A 168 3.43 -4.15 -0.19
N TYR A 169 3.27 -4.85 0.93
CA TYR A 169 4.21 -5.88 1.34
C TYR A 169 4.32 -7.02 0.31
N CYS A 170 3.20 -7.46 -0.29
CA CYS A 170 3.23 -8.50 -1.31
C CYS A 170 4.07 -8.05 -2.53
N PHE A 171 3.90 -6.80 -2.97
CA PHE A 171 4.71 -6.23 -4.04
C PHE A 171 6.19 -6.09 -3.65
N VAL A 172 6.48 -5.61 -2.45
CA VAL A 172 7.86 -5.47 -1.97
C VAL A 172 8.54 -6.82 -1.85
N GLU A 173 7.87 -7.82 -1.26
CA GLU A 173 8.44 -9.16 -1.11
C GLU A 173 8.73 -9.81 -2.47
N PHE A 174 7.90 -9.54 -3.47
CA PHE A 174 8.04 -10.14 -4.79
C PHE A 174 9.02 -9.39 -5.71
N PHE A 175 8.97 -8.05 -5.74
CA PHE A 175 9.68 -7.23 -6.74
C PHE A 175 10.94 -6.53 -6.21
N SER A 176 11.24 -6.60 -4.91
CA SER A 176 12.47 -6.03 -4.35
C SER A 176 13.60 -7.04 -4.19
N ASN A 177 14.83 -6.55 -4.18
CA ASN A 177 16.01 -7.36 -3.93
C ASN A 177 16.24 -7.59 -2.43
N ASP A 178 17.09 -8.57 -2.09
CA ASP A 178 17.37 -8.93 -0.69
C ASP A 178 17.94 -7.78 0.12
N SER A 179 18.76 -6.91 -0.49
CA SER A 179 19.30 -5.73 0.19
C SER A 179 18.21 -4.78 0.66
N PHE A 180 17.18 -4.53 -0.17
CA PHE A 180 16.04 -3.70 0.21
C PHE A 180 15.22 -4.37 1.31
N LYS A 181 15.02 -5.69 1.22
CA LYS A 181 14.30 -6.47 2.24
C LYS A 181 15.00 -6.42 3.60
N THR A 182 16.32 -6.55 3.62
CA THR A 182 17.13 -6.44 4.85
C THR A 182 17.09 -5.02 5.41
N PHE A 183 17.16 -4.00 4.56
CA PHE A 183 17.00 -2.62 5.00
C PHE A 183 15.63 -2.39 5.67
N LEU A 184 14.55 -2.85 5.03
CA LEU A 184 13.20 -2.74 5.59
C LEU A 184 13.07 -3.47 6.94
N ASP A 185 13.68 -4.67 7.08
CA ASP A 185 13.70 -5.39 8.36
C ASP A 185 14.35 -4.57 9.48
N ASN A 186 15.47 -3.91 9.18
CA ASN A 186 16.17 -3.05 10.13
C ASN A 186 15.30 -1.85 10.53
N GLN A 187 14.69 -1.16 9.56
CA GLN A 187 13.81 -0.01 9.83
C GLN A 187 12.61 -0.38 10.70
N ILE A 188 11.98 -1.53 10.42
CA ILE A 188 10.88 -2.05 11.24
C ILE A 188 11.36 -2.33 12.67
N ASN A 189 12.52 -2.96 12.81
CA ASN A 189 13.07 -3.29 14.13
C ASN A 189 13.38 -2.03 14.95
N GLU A 190 13.94 -0.99 14.31
CA GLU A 190 14.20 0.30 14.94
C GLU A 190 12.90 0.98 15.41
N LYS A 191 11.88 1.05 14.55
CA LYS A 191 10.58 1.64 14.90
C LYS A 191 9.92 0.89 16.06
N MET A 192 9.90 -0.44 15.99
CA MET A 192 9.33 -1.28 17.06
C MET A 192 10.10 -1.17 18.38
N THR A 193 11.42 -1.03 18.35
CA THR A 193 12.23 -0.85 19.55
C THR A 193 11.91 0.48 20.23
N LYS A 194 11.79 1.56 19.45
CA LYS A 194 11.40 2.89 19.95
C LYS A 194 9.99 2.91 20.54
N GLU A 195 9.02 2.28 19.87
CA GLU A 195 7.61 2.31 20.29
C GLU A 195 7.30 1.37 21.46
N LYS A 196 7.98 0.22 21.58
CA LYS A 196 7.63 -0.80 22.59
C LYS A 196 8.63 -0.95 23.73
N ASN A 197 9.74 -0.20 23.78
CA ASN A 197 10.85 -0.40 24.73
C ASN A 197 11.30 -1.87 24.81
N LYS A 198 11.11 -2.64 23.75
CA LYS A 198 11.43 -4.08 23.67
C LYS A 198 12.33 -4.30 22.48
N ILE A 199 13.53 -4.79 22.75
CA ILE A 199 14.44 -5.28 21.73
C ILE A 199 13.89 -6.62 21.23
N PHE A 200 13.36 -6.65 20.02
CA PHE A 200 13.07 -7.91 19.34
C PHE A 200 14.39 -8.45 18.82
N ALA A 201 15.08 -9.25 19.63
CA ALA A 201 16.34 -9.89 19.26
C ALA A 201 16.18 -10.62 17.91
N ASN A 202 16.90 -10.15 16.89
CA ASN A 202 17.06 -10.69 15.53
C ASN A 202 15.97 -11.71 15.13
N ASN A 203 14.71 -11.28 15.18
CA ASN A 203 13.60 -12.19 15.05
C ASN A 203 13.34 -12.33 13.55
N SER A 204 13.52 -13.53 13.01
CA SER A 204 13.17 -13.86 11.62
C SER A 204 11.70 -13.55 11.28
N LYS A 205 10.89 -13.21 12.29
CA LYS A 205 9.48 -12.79 12.21
C LYS A 205 9.22 -11.32 12.57
N ILE A 206 10.21 -10.42 12.48
CA ILE A 206 10.02 -9.01 12.84
C ILE A 206 8.93 -8.32 12.00
N LYS A 207 8.93 -8.54 10.68
CA LYS A 207 7.87 -8.10 9.75
C LYS A 207 6.49 -8.56 10.19
N GLU A 208 6.36 -9.85 10.48
CA GLU A 208 5.09 -10.44 10.94
C GLU A 208 4.63 -9.79 12.25
N SER A 209 5.55 -9.58 13.19
CA SER A 209 5.26 -8.94 14.48
C SER A 209 4.78 -7.49 14.31
N TYR A 210 5.38 -6.75 13.38
CA TYR A 210 4.98 -5.39 13.06
C TYR A 210 3.61 -5.33 12.39
N PHE A 211 3.34 -6.21 11.43
CA PHE A 211 2.04 -6.24 10.75
C PHE A 211 0.92 -6.61 11.72
N LYS A 212 1.17 -7.58 12.62
CA LYS A 212 0.25 -7.92 13.70
C LYS A 212 0.00 -6.72 14.61
N TYR A 213 1.04 -5.95 14.95
CA TYR A 213 0.90 -4.74 15.76
C TYR A 213 0.01 -3.69 15.10
N ILE A 214 0.23 -3.38 13.82
CA ILE A 214 -0.61 -2.42 13.07
C ILE A 214 -2.06 -2.91 13.01
N PHE A 215 -2.26 -4.20 12.72
CA PHE A 215 -3.59 -4.80 12.68
C PHE A 215 -4.31 -4.78 14.03
N GLU A 216 -3.61 -5.10 15.12
CA GLU A 216 -4.16 -5.04 16.48
C GLU A 216 -4.56 -3.62 16.88
N ASN A 217 -3.74 -2.62 16.51
CA ASN A 217 -4.05 -1.21 16.74
C ASN A 217 -5.33 -0.81 16.00
N GLU A 218 -5.46 -1.13 14.71
CA GLU A 218 -6.70 -0.86 13.99
C GLU A 218 -7.88 -1.61 14.60
N LEU A 219 -7.72 -2.90 14.94
CA LEU A 219 -8.75 -3.72 15.56
C LEU A 219 -9.27 -3.13 16.88
N SER A 220 -8.39 -2.51 17.67
CA SER A 220 -8.72 -1.93 18.97
C SER A 220 -9.76 -0.80 18.86
N THR A 221 -9.78 -0.09 17.74
CA THR A 221 -10.70 1.03 17.49
C THR A 221 -12.11 0.58 17.09
N LEU A 222 -12.30 -0.72 16.89
CA LEU A 222 -13.51 -1.30 16.31
C LEU A 222 -14.43 -1.85 17.40
N THR A 223 -15.74 -1.77 17.18
CA THR A 223 -16.73 -2.39 18.07
C THR A 223 -16.68 -3.92 17.95
N SER A 224 -17.20 -4.64 18.96
CA SER A 224 -17.19 -6.11 18.97
C SER A 224 -17.89 -6.72 17.75
N GLU A 225 -19.00 -6.13 17.32
CA GLU A 225 -19.74 -6.62 16.16
C GLU A 225 -18.94 -6.44 14.87
N ASP A 226 -18.29 -5.29 14.79
CA ASP A 226 -17.44 -4.94 13.69
C ASP A 226 -16.24 -5.91 13.60
N ARG A 227 -15.61 -6.23 14.74
CA ARG A 227 -14.52 -7.23 14.82
C ARG A 227 -14.93 -8.59 14.27
N LYS A 228 -16.17 -9.04 14.50
CA LYS A 228 -16.67 -10.34 14.00
C LYS A 228 -16.72 -10.44 12.48
N LEU A 229 -16.98 -9.32 11.79
CA LEU A 229 -17.19 -9.25 10.34
C LEU A 229 -15.92 -8.91 9.54
N ARG A 230 -14.74 -8.88 10.17
CA ARG A 230 -13.50 -8.38 9.52
C ARG A 230 -12.96 -9.27 8.41
N PHE A 231 -13.21 -10.56 8.48
CA PHE A 231 -12.79 -11.53 7.46
C PHE A 231 -13.94 -11.94 6.55
N CYS A 232 -15.07 -11.22 6.60
CA CYS A 232 -16.23 -11.48 5.76
C CYS A 232 -16.37 -10.40 4.69
N PRO A 233 -16.59 -10.78 3.42
CA PRO A 233 -17.07 -9.83 2.44
C PRO A 233 -18.40 -9.25 2.90
N PRO A 234 -18.70 -7.97 2.58
CA PRO A 234 -20.02 -7.40 2.83
C PRO A 234 -21.06 -8.33 2.18
N GLU A 235 -22.13 -8.65 2.92
CA GLU A 235 -23.24 -9.40 2.34
C GLU A 235 -23.72 -8.62 1.12
N SER A 236 -23.65 -9.23 -0.06
CA SER A 236 -24.32 -8.70 -1.24
C SER A 236 -25.76 -8.43 -0.82
N ALA A 237 -26.24 -7.19 -0.97
CA ALA A 237 -27.65 -6.89 -0.80
C ALA A 237 -28.44 -7.99 -1.53
N ASN A 238 -29.29 -8.70 -0.80
CA ASN A 238 -30.10 -9.78 -1.37
C ASN A 238 -30.70 -9.29 -2.70
N PRO A 239 -30.70 -10.11 -3.77
CA PRO A 239 -31.51 -9.78 -4.93
C PRO A 239 -32.95 -9.54 -4.46
N ASP A 240 -33.54 -8.45 -4.92
CA ASP A 240 -34.89 -8.02 -4.58
C ASP A 240 -35.87 -9.20 -4.58
N PRO A 241 -36.75 -9.33 -3.57
CA PRO A 241 -37.79 -10.36 -3.56
C PRO A 241 -38.78 -10.27 -4.73
N GLU A 242 -38.71 -9.22 -5.55
CA GLU A 242 -39.61 -8.98 -6.69
C GLU A 242 -39.19 -9.63 -8.01
N SER A 243 -38.47 -10.75 -7.96
CA SER A 243 -38.27 -11.63 -9.13
C SER A 243 -39.03 -12.95 -8.99
N LYS A 244 -40.27 -12.88 -8.48
CA LYS A 244 -41.29 -13.91 -8.67
C LYS A 244 -42.67 -13.26 -8.85
N LYS A 245 -42.92 -12.74 -10.05
CA LYS A 245 -44.27 -12.69 -10.64
C LYS A 245 -44.17 -12.96 -12.13
#